data_AF-A0A1Y6B8N9-F1
#
_entry.id   AF-A0A1Y6B8N9-F1
#
_cell.length_a   1.000
_cell.length_b   1.000
_cell.length_c   1.000
_cell.angle_alpha   90.00
_cell.angle_beta   90.00
_cell.angle_gamma   90.00
#
_symmetry.space_group_name_H-M   'P 1'
#
loop_
_entity.id
_entity.type
_entity.pdbx_description
1 polymer ?
#
loop_
_entity_poly.entity_id
_entity_poly.type
_entity_poly.pdbx_seq_one_letter_code
_entity_poly.pdbx_strand_id
1 'polypeptide(L)'
;MEHRIPGSQTLRDLPMVVYLQGDEKFIQDFAIDADKAMDYLGIKRSRLTQISGRELRVGRIRKDRYIRPVYRVKDLEDYKSWTRATATSQSSSKVMEKAIHSLSDQWNEFKLESQFVWQDMAKKLKRDVLQGQLSEKSLMKRLFEKTAREQNALMKGLCSRIDQLEDVLLKVQSLTHKHKAKVDKELSLIHDVQESLHLEVHRLSGLFKGAEDRRKQSGDDGLVRQKRLETLLISLVEKVEQQGLELQSLKKDQAALSQSLEKANQKLDTVVRDVAKDRAWSRKRLSRSLARPGLKVSKFRQEHLN
;
A
#
# COMPACT_ATOMS: atom_id res chain seq x y z
N MET A 1 35.74 67.23 58.82
CA MET A 1 34.66 66.21 58.90
C MET A 1 35.16 65.11 59.81
N GLU A 2 34.53 64.93 60.97
CA GLU A 2 34.90 63.86 61.90
C GLU A 2 34.67 62.49 61.25
N HIS A 3 35.75 61.72 61.08
CA HIS A 3 35.65 60.36 60.59
C HIS A 3 35.03 59.48 61.68
N ARG A 4 33.71 59.26 61.62
CA ARG A 4 33.03 58.29 62.48
C ARG A 4 33.62 56.90 62.22
N ILE A 5 34.33 56.40 63.22
CA ILE A 5 34.85 55.03 63.34
C ILE A 5 33.67 54.11 63.71
N PRO A 6 33.41 53.01 62.97
CA PRO A 6 32.25 52.13 63.21
C PRO A 6 32.45 51.17 64.40
N GLY A 7 31.35 50.55 64.84
CA GLY A 7 31.19 49.66 66.00
C GLY A 7 32.28 48.58 66.27
N SER A 8 32.93 48.07 65.22
CA SER A 8 34.00 47.06 65.33
C SER A 8 35.41 47.63 65.44
N GLN A 9 35.59 48.89 65.04
CA GLN A 9 36.80 49.68 65.27
C GLN A 9 36.66 50.57 66.53
N THR A 10 35.44 50.78 67.03
CA THR A 10 35.19 51.37 68.36
C THR A 10 35.46 50.39 69.51
N LEU A 11 35.57 49.08 69.22
CA LEU A 11 36.30 48.16 70.08
C LEU A 11 37.78 48.59 70.03
N ARG A 12 38.16 49.46 70.97
CA ARG A 12 39.51 50.02 71.16
C ARG A 12 40.61 48.97 71.40
N ASP A 13 40.28 47.68 71.31
CA ASP A 13 41.10 46.62 71.88
C ASP A 13 42.13 46.04 70.89
N LEU A 14 42.02 46.30 69.58
CA LEU A 14 42.97 45.76 68.59
C LEU A 14 43.47 46.79 67.56
N PRO A 15 44.81 46.85 67.34
CA PRO A 15 45.41 47.72 66.33
C PRO A 15 45.00 47.33 64.90
N MET A 16 45.32 48.20 63.92
CA MET A 16 45.03 47.96 62.49
C MET A 16 45.81 46.76 61.94
N VAL A 17 47.03 46.56 62.43
CA VAL A 17 47.84 45.38 62.15
C VAL A 17 48.06 44.62 63.45
N VAL A 18 47.60 43.38 63.50
CA VAL A 18 47.71 42.50 64.67
C VAL A 18 48.71 41.40 64.34
N TYR A 19 49.81 41.29 65.08
CA TYR A 19 50.71 40.14 64.96
C TYR A 19 50.18 39.02 65.85
N LEU A 20 49.89 37.87 65.25
CA LEU A 20 49.30 36.70 65.91
C LEU A 20 50.39 35.66 66.14
N GLN A 21 50.72 35.41 67.40
CA GLN A 21 51.75 34.46 67.82
C GLN A 21 51.20 33.05 68.06
N GLY A 22 49.89 32.91 68.32
CA GLY A 22 49.25 31.60 68.52
C GLY A 22 48.41 31.52 69.81
N ASP A 23 48.80 32.31 70.81
CA ASP A 23 48.28 32.20 72.18
C ASP A 23 47.18 33.24 72.48
N GLU A 24 46.86 34.10 71.51
CA GLU A 24 45.88 35.17 71.69
C GLU A 24 44.44 34.64 71.59
N LYS A 25 43.57 35.01 72.54
CA LYS A 25 42.15 34.58 72.58
C LYS A 25 41.36 34.91 71.31
N PHE A 26 41.74 35.96 70.59
CA PHE A 26 41.06 36.43 69.37
C PHE A 26 41.65 35.83 68.08
N ILE A 27 42.65 34.95 68.15
CA ILE A 27 43.28 34.37 66.96
C ILE A 27 42.29 33.59 66.08
N GLN A 28 41.32 32.93 66.71
CA GLN A 28 40.30 32.13 66.04
C GLN A 28 39.39 32.98 65.14
N ASP A 29 39.27 34.28 65.44
CA ASP A 29 38.47 35.20 64.65
C ASP A 29 39.15 35.53 63.30
N PHE A 30 40.48 35.38 63.21
CA PHE A 30 41.29 35.67 62.02
C PHE A 30 41.48 34.40 61.17
N ALA A 31 40.38 33.91 60.60
CA ALA A 31 40.34 32.63 59.88
C ALA A 31 40.42 32.75 58.35
N ILE A 32 40.29 33.96 57.78
CA ILE A 32 40.18 34.14 56.33
C ILE A 32 41.52 34.54 55.74
N ASP A 33 42.05 33.73 54.82
CA ASP A 33 43.24 34.08 54.03
C ASP A 33 42.95 35.19 53.01
N ALA A 34 44.00 35.91 52.56
CA ALA A 34 43.86 37.01 51.61
C ALA A 34 43.10 36.66 50.31
N ASP A 35 43.30 35.48 49.74
CA ASP A 35 42.62 35.08 48.51
C ASP A 35 41.10 34.92 48.73
N LYS A 36 40.72 34.28 49.84
CA LYS A 36 39.31 34.17 50.24
C LYS A 36 38.70 35.53 50.56
N ALA A 37 39.48 36.44 51.15
CA ALA A 37 39.04 37.81 51.39
C ALA A 37 38.82 38.59 50.08
N MET A 38 39.69 38.41 49.07
CA MET A 38 39.52 39.00 47.73
C MET A 38 38.23 38.50 47.08
N ASP A 39 38.00 37.20 47.08
CA ASP A 39 36.82 36.59 46.47
C ASP A 39 35.54 37.05 47.19
N TYR A 40 35.56 37.10 48.51
CA TYR A 40 34.41 37.52 49.33
C TYR A 40 33.99 38.99 49.08
N LEU A 41 34.98 39.86 48.87
CA LEU A 41 34.79 41.29 48.63
C LEU A 41 34.65 41.63 47.13
N GLY A 42 35.05 40.73 46.22
CA GLY A 42 35.06 40.98 44.77
C GLY A 42 36.09 42.02 44.34
N ILE A 43 37.24 42.09 45.01
CA ILE A 43 38.27 43.13 44.80
C ILE A 43 39.62 42.54 44.41
N LYS A 44 40.45 43.32 43.72
CA LYS A 44 41.84 42.95 43.39
C LYS A 44 42.76 43.07 44.62
N ARG A 45 43.83 42.27 44.66
CA ARG A 45 44.84 42.24 45.75
C ARG A 45 45.39 43.61 46.15
N SER A 46 45.63 44.48 45.18
CA SER A 46 46.15 45.84 45.41
C SER A 46 45.22 46.74 46.22
N ARG A 47 43.93 46.38 46.32
CA ARG A 47 42.90 47.14 47.04
C ARG A 47 42.59 46.55 48.42
N LEU A 48 43.20 45.43 48.77
CA LEU A 48 42.85 44.68 49.97
C LEU A 48 43.27 45.40 51.27
N THR A 49 44.21 46.35 51.17
CA THR A 49 44.64 47.19 52.29
C THR A 49 43.97 48.57 52.30
N GLN A 50 43.39 49.03 51.17
CA GLN A 50 42.85 50.38 51.06
C GLN A 50 41.77 50.49 49.97
N ILE A 51 40.53 50.78 50.37
CA ILE A 51 39.45 51.22 49.47
C ILE A 51 38.80 52.43 50.11
N SER A 52 38.57 53.48 49.32
CA SER A 52 37.86 54.70 49.74
C SER A 52 38.46 55.43 50.96
N GLY A 53 39.79 55.35 51.15
CA GLY A 53 40.51 56.08 52.19
C GLY A 53 40.41 55.51 53.61
N ARG A 54 39.90 54.28 53.80
CA ARG A 54 40.03 53.55 55.08
C ARG A 54 40.69 52.20 54.86
N GLU A 55 41.36 51.75 55.92
CA GLU A 55 42.16 50.54 55.94
C GLU A 55 41.37 49.37 56.53
N LEU A 56 41.51 48.20 55.90
CA LEU A 56 40.98 46.93 56.42
C LEU A 56 41.96 46.40 57.46
N ARG A 57 41.46 46.01 58.64
CA ARG A 57 42.30 45.42 59.70
C ARG A 57 42.89 44.08 59.22
N VAL A 58 44.17 43.87 59.50
CA VAL A 58 44.93 42.69 59.05
C VAL A 58 45.60 42.00 60.23
N GLY A 59 45.30 40.72 60.41
CA GLY A 59 46.10 39.82 61.24
C GLY A 59 47.31 39.29 60.46
N ARG A 60 48.45 39.17 61.10
CA ARG A 60 49.68 38.59 60.54
C ARG A 60 50.05 37.37 61.37
N ILE A 61 49.82 36.19 60.82
CA ILE A 61 50.12 34.93 61.47
C ILE A 61 51.34 34.28 60.82
N ARG A 62 52.24 33.71 61.62
CA ARG A 62 53.33 32.88 61.09
C ARG A 62 52.79 31.50 60.76
N LYS A 63 52.78 31.15 59.47
CA LYS A 63 52.41 29.82 58.99
C LYS A 63 53.61 29.24 58.26
N ASP A 64 54.16 28.16 58.80
CA ASP A 64 55.42 27.54 58.37
C ASP A 64 56.60 28.52 58.45
N ARG A 65 57.24 28.81 57.30
CA ARG A 65 58.38 29.72 57.17
C ARG A 65 57.99 31.18 56.90
N TYR A 66 56.71 31.48 56.65
CA TYR A 66 56.28 32.79 56.16
C TYR A 66 55.20 33.43 57.05
N ILE A 67 55.20 34.77 57.09
CA ILE A 67 54.12 35.55 57.70
C ILE A 67 53.03 35.74 56.65
N ARG A 68 51.81 35.31 56.93
CA ARG A 68 50.66 35.43 56.03
C ARG A 68 49.63 36.41 56.60
N PRO A 69 49.02 37.25 55.75
CA PRO A 69 47.90 38.09 56.15
C PRO A 69 46.62 37.25 56.27
N VAL A 70 45.92 37.43 57.39
CA VAL A 70 44.63 36.81 57.71
C VAL A 70 43.64 37.89 58.14
N TYR A 71 42.37 37.64 57.89
CA TYR A 71 41.29 38.61 58.05
C TYR A 71 40.19 38.04 58.93
N ARG A 72 39.53 38.93 59.65
CA ARG A 72 38.36 38.62 60.46
C ARG A 72 37.10 38.81 59.64
N VAL A 73 36.17 37.85 59.72
CA VAL A 73 34.88 37.88 59.01
C VAL A 73 34.13 39.19 59.29
N LYS A 74 34.06 39.59 60.56
CA LYS A 74 33.38 40.82 60.99
C LYS A 74 33.95 42.08 60.34
N ASP A 75 35.28 42.18 60.27
CA ASP A 75 35.95 43.32 59.62
C ASP A 75 35.67 43.34 58.11
N LEU A 76 35.57 42.16 57.46
CA LEU A 76 35.19 42.05 56.05
C LEU A 76 33.72 42.40 55.79
N GLU A 77 32.80 42.02 56.68
CA GLU A 77 31.38 42.37 56.60
C GLU A 77 31.16 43.88 56.76
N ASP A 78 31.83 44.49 57.74
CA ASP A 78 31.80 45.94 57.94
C ASP A 78 32.35 46.65 56.71
N TYR A 79 33.46 46.15 56.17
CA TYR A 79 34.05 46.67 54.93
C TYR A 79 33.10 46.53 53.73
N LYS A 80 32.43 45.39 53.58
CA LYS A 80 31.44 45.14 52.51
C LYS A 80 30.22 46.05 52.65
N SER A 81 29.75 46.28 53.86
CA SER A 81 28.65 47.22 54.16
C SER A 81 29.04 48.65 53.80
N TRP A 82 30.31 49.03 53.97
CA TRP A 82 30.80 50.35 53.59
C TRP A 82 31.01 50.51 52.09
N THR A 83 31.41 49.45 51.39
CA THR A 83 31.44 49.43 49.92
C THR A 83 30.06 49.41 49.27
N ARG A 84 28.99 49.11 50.03
CA ARG A 84 27.60 49.28 49.55
C ARG A 84 27.26 50.78 49.48
N ALA A 85 27.45 51.32 48.28
CA ALA A 85 26.75 52.46 47.69
C ALA A 85 26.79 53.81 48.44
N THR A 86 27.84 54.60 48.19
CA THR A 86 27.70 56.07 48.11
C THR A 86 26.88 56.45 46.86
N ALA A 87 26.28 57.65 46.87
CA ALA A 87 25.17 58.11 46.01
C ALA A 87 25.21 57.84 44.48
N THR A 88 26.37 57.53 43.89
CA THR A 88 26.50 57.16 42.47
C THR A 88 25.97 55.76 42.13
N SER A 89 25.84 54.86 43.11
CA SER A 89 25.29 53.50 42.90
C SER A 89 23.75 53.47 42.77
N GLN A 90 23.04 54.44 43.34
CA GLN A 90 21.58 54.51 43.23
C GLN A 90 21.13 54.87 41.80
N SER A 91 21.89 55.68 41.07
CA SER A 91 21.54 56.01 39.67
C SER A 91 21.73 54.80 38.77
N SER A 92 22.84 54.05 38.92
CA SER A 92 23.08 52.82 38.16
C SER A 92 22.08 51.71 38.48
N SER A 93 21.64 51.60 39.74
CA SER A 93 20.58 50.64 40.12
C SER A 93 19.25 50.96 39.43
N LYS A 94 18.87 52.25 39.37
CA LYS A 94 17.65 52.69 38.67
C LYS A 94 17.73 52.46 37.15
N VAL A 95 18.92 52.58 36.55
CA VAL A 95 19.10 52.26 35.11
C VAL A 95 18.93 50.75 34.86
N MET A 96 19.48 49.91 35.73
CA MET A 96 19.32 48.45 35.65
C MET A 96 17.85 48.03 35.81
N GLU A 97 17.13 48.59 36.78
CA GLU A 97 15.68 48.32 36.97
C GLU A 97 14.86 48.73 35.74
N LYS A 98 15.12 49.90 35.16
CA LYS A 98 14.47 50.33 33.91
C LYS A 98 14.75 49.38 32.74
N ALA A 99 15.99 48.89 32.62
CA ALA A 99 16.36 47.93 31.59
C ALA A 99 15.64 46.59 31.78
N ILE A 100 15.52 46.11 33.03
CA ILE A 100 14.78 44.89 33.36
C ILE A 100 13.29 45.04 33.01
N HIS A 101 12.67 46.15 33.37
CA HIS A 101 11.27 46.42 33.02
C HIS A 101 11.07 46.51 31.50
N SER A 102 11.93 47.25 30.79
CA SER A 102 11.87 47.34 29.33
C SER A 102 12.02 45.99 28.63
N LEU A 103 12.91 45.11 29.12
CA LEU A 103 13.07 43.77 28.57
C LEU A 103 11.85 42.88 28.88
N SER A 104 11.27 43.02 30.06
CA SER A 104 10.03 42.31 30.42
C SER A 104 8.86 42.72 29.52
N ASP A 105 8.73 44.00 29.21
CA ASP A 105 7.67 44.51 28.34
C ASP A 105 7.84 44.00 26.90
N GLN A 106 9.07 44.07 26.36
CA GLN A 106 9.40 43.50 25.05
C GLN A 106 9.16 41.98 24.99
N TRP A 107 9.46 41.26 26.06
CA TRP A 107 9.21 39.83 26.15
C TRP A 107 7.71 39.50 26.14
N ASN A 108 6.90 40.29 26.84
CA ASN A 108 5.45 40.11 26.86
C ASN A 108 4.82 40.43 25.51
N GLU A 109 5.30 41.47 24.83
CA GLU A 109 4.88 41.83 23.47
C GLU A 109 5.23 40.71 22.47
N PHE A 110 6.47 40.24 22.48
CA PHE A 110 6.90 39.10 21.66
C PHE A 110 6.08 37.82 21.93
N LYS A 111 5.71 37.56 23.19
CA LYS A 111 4.89 36.41 23.57
C LYS A 111 3.48 36.53 22.99
N LEU A 112 2.89 37.72 22.98
CA LEU A 112 1.57 37.96 22.38
C LEU A 112 1.61 37.82 20.85
N GLU A 113 2.62 38.41 20.19
CA GLU A 113 2.79 38.30 18.74
C GLU A 113 3.02 36.86 18.30
N SER A 114 3.92 36.15 18.97
CA SER A 114 4.20 34.75 18.66
C SER A 114 2.96 33.88 18.84
N GLN A 115 2.16 34.09 19.89
CA GLN A 115 0.91 33.37 20.09
C GLN A 115 -0.08 33.59 18.94
N PHE A 116 -0.15 34.81 18.40
CA PHE A 116 -1.01 35.11 17.24
C PHE A 116 -0.51 34.41 15.97
N VAL A 117 0.80 34.44 15.71
CA VAL A 117 1.43 33.76 14.58
C VAL A 117 1.19 32.25 14.64
N TRP A 118 1.37 31.62 15.80
CA TRP A 118 1.10 30.19 15.99
C TRP A 118 -0.36 29.83 15.73
N GLN A 119 -1.30 30.65 16.17
CA GLN A 119 -2.73 30.44 15.90
C GLN A 119 -3.07 30.59 14.40
N ASP A 120 -2.48 31.57 13.70
CA ASP A 120 -2.72 31.74 12.27
C ASP A 120 -2.09 30.61 11.44
N MET A 121 -0.88 30.18 11.80
CA MET A 121 -0.24 29.00 11.20
C MET A 121 -1.10 27.74 11.40
N ALA A 122 -1.60 27.50 12.62
CA ALA A 122 -2.47 26.36 12.90
C ALA A 122 -3.77 26.40 12.06
N LYS A 123 -4.37 27.59 11.90
CA LYS A 123 -5.56 27.79 11.06
C LYS A 123 -5.28 27.55 9.57
N LYS A 124 -4.14 28.01 9.05
CA LYS A 124 -3.71 27.76 7.66
C LYS A 124 -3.47 26.28 7.42
N LEU A 125 -2.69 25.63 8.29
CA LEU A 125 -2.35 24.21 8.18
C LEU A 125 -3.61 23.32 8.25
N LYS A 126 -4.58 23.67 9.11
CA LYS A 126 -5.88 22.98 9.16
C LYS A 126 -6.68 23.14 7.86
N ARG A 127 -6.68 24.32 7.23
CA ARG A 127 -7.34 24.57 5.94
C ARG A 127 -6.69 23.77 4.81
N ASP A 128 -5.36 23.78 4.74
CA ASP A 128 -4.61 23.10 3.68
C ASP A 128 -4.80 21.58 3.77
N VAL A 129 -4.79 21.01 4.98
CA VAL A 129 -5.07 19.58 5.20
C VAL A 129 -6.50 19.22 4.76
N LEU A 130 -7.49 20.04 5.10
CA LEU A 130 -8.89 19.80 4.69
C LEU A 130 -9.07 19.90 3.17
N GLN A 131 -8.44 20.88 2.52
CA GLN A 131 -8.46 21.00 1.06
C GLN A 131 -7.78 19.81 0.38
N GLY A 132 -6.62 19.38 0.90
CA GLY A 132 -5.94 18.16 0.47
C GLY A 132 -6.86 16.94 0.53
N GLN A 133 -7.51 16.70 1.67
CA GLN A 133 -8.45 15.59 1.84
C GLN A 133 -9.67 15.67 0.91
N LEU A 134 -10.21 16.86 0.66
CA LEU A 134 -11.33 17.04 -0.28
C LEU A 134 -10.90 16.72 -1.72
N SER A 135 -9.70 17.16 -2.12
CA SER A 135 -9.15 16.87 -3.44
C SER A 135 -8.91 15.36 -3.62
N GLU A 136 -8.35 14.68 -2.62
CA GLU A 136 -8.15 13.22 -2.64
C GLU A 136 -9.48 12.47 -2.71
N LYS A 137 -10.47 12.85 -1.90
CA LYS A 137 -11.82 12.27 -1.96
C LYS A 137 -12.45 12.45 -3.34
N SER A 138 -12.28 13.62 -3.96
CA SER A 138 -12.79 13.90 -5.29
C SER A 138 -12.11 13.04 -6.36
N LEU A 139 -10.80 12.81 -6.24
CA LEU A 139 -10.03 11.98 -7.16
C LEU A 139 -10.40 10.50 -7.00
N MET A 140 -10.52 10.01 -5.76
CA MET A 140 -11.04 8.68 -5.44
C MET A 140 -12.42 8.47 -6.05
N LYS A 141 -13.36 9.42 -5.88
CA LYS A 141 -14.69 9.34 -6.47
C LYS A 141 -14.65 9.20 -7.99
N ARG A 142 -13.82 10.00 -8.70
CA ARG A 142 -13.66 9.89 -10.16
C ARG A 142 -13.07 8.54 -10.58
N LEU A 143 -12.10 8.02 -9.83
CA LEU A 143 -11.53 6.70 -10.10
C LEU A 143 -12.59 5.61 -9.95
N PHE A 144 -13.38 5.64 -8.86
CA PHE A 144 -14.50 4.70 -8.66
C PHE A 144 -15.52 4.77 -9.79
N GLU A 145 -15.94 5.97 -10.19
CA GLU A 145 -16.87 6.16 -11.31
C GLU A 145 -16.30 5.63 -12.63
N LYS A 146 -15.01 5.85 -12.90
CA LYS A 146 -14.34 5.32 -14.10
C LYS A 146 -14.32 3.80 -14.08
N THR A 147 -13.92 3.18 -12.97
CA THR A 147 -13.91 1.72 -12.83
C THR A 147 -15.31 1.12 -12.96
N ALA A 148 -16.34 1.76 -12.41
CA ALA A 148 -17.72 1.31 -12.54
C ALA A 148 -18.19 1.37 -14.00
N ARG A 149 -17.85 2.43 -14.74
CA ARG A 149 -18.16 2.54 -16.18
C ARG A 149 -17.47 1.46 -17.00
N GLU A 150 -16.18 1.20 -16.74
CA GLU A 150 -15.42 0.15 -17.42
C GLU A 150 -16.01 -1.24 -17.15
N GLN A 151 -16.35 -1.54 -15.89
CA GLN A 151 -17.02 -2.79 -15.52
C GLN A 151 -18.37 -2.94 -16.20
N ASN A 152 -19.20 -1.88 -16.23
CA ASN A 152 -20.49 -1.92 -16.92
C ASN A 152 -20.35 -2.12 -18.44
N ALA A 153 -19.34 -1.50 -19.07
CA ALA A 153 -19.06 -1.71 -20.49
C ALA A 153 -18.65 -3.17 -20.78
N LEU A 154 -17.80 -3.76 -19.94
CA LEU A 154 -17.42 -5.17 -20.04
C LEU A 154 -18.63 -6.09 -19.85
N MET A 155 -19.47 -5.83 -18.84
CA MET A 155 -20.69 -6.62 -18.60
C MET A 155 -21.65 -6.56 -19.79
N LYS A 156 -21.87 -5.37 -20.38
CA LYS A 156 -22.68 -5.24 -21.60
C LYS A 156 -22.12 -6.05 -22.76
N GLY A 157 -20.79 -6.02 -22.97
CA GLY A 157 -20.14 -6.81 -24.01
C GLY A 157 -20.18 -8.33 -23.77
N LEU A 158 -20.21 -8.76 -22.50
CA LEU A 158 -20.41 -10.16 -22.16
C LEU A 158 -21.86 -10.61 -22.40
N CYS A 159 -22.85 -9.79 -22.02
CA CYS A 159 -24.26 -10.08 -22.29
C CYS A 159 -24.52 -10.24 -23.79
N SER A 160 -24.06 -9.31 -24.63
CA SER A 160 -24.27 -9.42 -26.07
C SER A 160 -23.62 -10.67 -26.69
N ARG A 161 -22.51 -11.13 -26.11
CA ARG A 161 -21.84 -12.36 -26.56
C ARG A 161 -22.53 -13.63 -26.07
N ILE A 162 -23.18 -13.58 -24.90
CA ILE A 162 -24.07 -14.66 -24.43
C ILE A 162 -25.26 -14.78 -25.37
N ASP A 163 -25.92 -13.67 -25.71
CA ASP A 163 -27.07 -13.67 -26.63
C ASP A 163 -26.69 -14.27 -28.00
N GLN A 164 -25.52 -13.91 -28.54
CA GLN A 164 -25.01 -14.50 -29.79
C GLN A 164 -24.76 -16.01 -29.68
N LEU A 165 -24.27 -16.49 -28.52
CA LEU A 165 -24.03 -17.91 -28.30
C LEU A 165 -25.34 -18.69 -28.16
N GLU A 166 -26.36 -18.09 -27.52
CA GLU A 166 -27.70 -18.66 -27.42
C GLU A 166 -28.35 -18.81 -28.80
N ASP A 167 -28.24 -17.79 -29.66
CA ASP A 167 -28.72 -17.86 -31.05
C ASP A 167 -28.04 -18.97 -31.86
N VAL A 168 -26.71 -19.10 -31.72
CA VAL A 168 -25.95 -20.17 -32.37
C VAL A 168 -26.39 -21.54 -31.84
N LEU A 169 -26.60 -21.67 -30.52
CA LEU A 169 -27.04 -22.92 -29.90
C LEU A 169 -28.42 -23.34 -30.42
N LEU A 170 -29.38 -22.41 -30.49
CA LEU A 170 -30.71 -22.65 -31.04
C LEU A 170 -30.64 -23.09 -32.51
N LYS A 171 -29.77 -22.45 -33.31
CA LYS A 171 -29.57 -22.83 -34.71
C LYS A 171 -29.01 -24.24 -34.84
N VAL A 172 -28.01 -24.59 -34.02
CA VAL A 172 -27.44 -25.95 -33.97
C VAL A 172 -28.50 -26.96 -33.59
N GLN A 173 -29.28 -26.72 -32.53
CA GLN A 173 -30.37 -27.61 -32.11
C GLN A 173 -31.38 -27.83 -33.24
N SER A 174 -31.79 -26.76 -33.93
CA SER A 174 -32.72 -26.86 -35.07
C SER A 174 -32.17 -27.71 -36.22
N LEU A 175 -30.87 -27.57 -36.53
CA LEU A 175 -30.21 -28.35 -37.58
C LEU A 175 -30.09 -29.81 -37.18
N THR A 176 -29.72 -30.10 -35.93
CA THR A 176 -29.65 -31.45 -35.39
C THR A 176 -31.00 -32.15 -35.44
N HIS A 177 -32.09 -31.47 -35.05
CA HIS A 177 -33.45 -32.04 -35.17
C HIS A 177 -33.83 -32.32 -36.62
N LYS A 178 -33.55 -31.41 -37.55
CA LYS A 178 -33.81 -31.63 -38.99
C LYS A 178 -33.01 -32.81 -39.54
N HIS A 179 -31.74 -32.92 -39.19
CA HIS A 179 -30.89 -34.02 -39.67
C HIS A 179 -31.33 -35.34 -39.06
N LYS A 180 -31.64 -35.37 -37.76
CA LYS A 180 -32.18 -36.56 -37.10
C LYS A 180 -33.47 -37.04 -37.77
N ALA A 181 -34.43 -36.15 -38.01
CA ALA A 181 -35.67 -36.49 -38.69
C ALA A 181 -35.44 -37.03 -40.11
N LYS A 182 -34.46 -36.48 -40.85
CA LYS A 182 -34.09 -36.98 -42.18
C LYS A 182 -33.50 -38.39 -42.10
N VAL A 183 -32.57 -38.62 -41.17
CA VAL A 183 -31.95 -39.92 -40.95
C VAL A 183 -32.99 -40.97 -40.52
N ASP A 184 -33.88 -40.63 -39.58
CA ASP A 184 -34.93 -41.52 -39.11
C ASP A 184 -35.88 -41.93 -40.28
N LYS A 185 -36.19 -40.98 -41.18
CA LYS A 185 -37.00 -41.25 -42.39
C LYS A 185 -36.26 -42.16 -43.38
N GLU A 186 -34.98 -41.90 -43.63
CA GLU A 186 -34.17 -42.74 -44.53
C GLU A 186 -33.99 -44.16 -43.98
N LEU A 187 -33.81 -44.31 -42.66
CA LEU A 187 -33.74 -45.62 -42.00
C LEU A 187 -35.06 -46.39 -42.11
N SER A 188 -36.21 -45.72 -41.95
CA SER A 188 -37.53 -46.35 -42.15
C SER A 188 -37.69 -46.87 -43.59
N LEU A 189 -37.32 -46.07 -44.59
CA LEU A 189 -37.41 -46.48 -45.99
C LEU A 189 -36.49 -47.67 -46.29
N ILE A 190 -35.28 -47.67 -45.74
CA ILE A 190 -34.34 -48.81 -45.87
C ILE A 190 -34.97 -50.07 -45.25
N HIS A 191 -35.62 -49.95 -44.10
CA HIS A 191 -36.27 -51.07 -43.43
C HIS A 191 -37.43 -51.66 -44.27
N ASP A 192 -38.30 -50.80 -44.80
CA ASP A 192 -39.42 -51.22 -45.66
C ASP A 192 -38.92 -51.95 -46.93
N VAL A 193 -37.83 -51.44 -47.54
CA VAL A 193 -37.20 -52.08 -48.70
C VAL A 193 -36.58 -53.42 -48.32
N GLN A 194 -35.92 -53.53 -47.15
CA GLN A 194 -35.38 -54.79 -46.66
C GLN A 194 -36.48 -55.85 -46.42
N GLU A 195 -37.60 -55.47 -45.82
CA GLU A 195 -38.73 -56.39 -45.62
C GLU A 195 -39.34 -56.86 -46.94
N SER A 196 -39.57 -55.93 -47.88
CA SER A 196 -40.09 -56.27 -49.21
C SER A 196 -39.16 -57.22 -49.96
N LEU A 197 -37.85 -56.97 -49.90
CA LEU A 197 -36.85 -57.84 -50.50
C LEU A 197 -36.83 -59.23 -49.85
N HIS A 198 -36.91 -59.30 -48.52
CA HIS A 198 -36.98 -60.57 -47.80
C HIS A 198 -38.20 -61.41 -48.19
N LEU A 199 -39.37 -60.78 -48.32
CA LEU A 199 -40.59 -61.45 -48.77
C LEU A 199 -40.45 -61.99 -50.20
N GLU A 200 -39.87 -61.21 -51.10
CA GLU A 200 -39.68 -61.63 -52.49
C GLU A 200 -38.65 -62.76 -52.61
N VAL A 201 -37.54 -62.68 -51.86
CA VAL A 201 -36.56 -63.77 -51.76
C VAL A 201 -37.21 -65.05 -51.22
N HIS A 202 -38.08 -64.94 -50.21
CA HIS A 202 -38.79 -66.09 -49.66
C HIS A 202 -39.78 -66.69 -50.68
N ARG A 203 -40.53 -65.84 -51.38
CA ARG A 203 -41.45 -66.23 -52.46
C ARG A 203 -40.72 -66.96 -53.59
N LEU A 204 -39.60 -66.39 -54.06
CA LEU A 204 -38.78 -66.99 -55.11
C LEU A 204 -38.20 -68.32 -54.66
N SER A 205 -37.70 -68.41 -53.42
CA SER A 205 -37.19 -69.67 -52.85
C SER A 205 -38.26 -70.77 -52.84
N GLY A 206 -39.51 -70.43 -52.51
CA GLY A 206 -40.65 -71.35 -52.58
C GLY A 206 -40.97 -71.80 -54.02
N LEU A 207 -40.92 -70.87 -54.99
CA LEU A 207 -41.11 -71.19 -56.41
C LEU A 207 -39.99 -72.08 -56.95
N PHE A 208 -38.73 -71.84 -56.56
CA PHE A 208 -37.59 -72.67 -56.94
C PHE A 208 -37.73 -74.09 -56.42
N LYS A 209 -38.03 -74.25 -55.13
CA LYS A 209 -38.26 -75.57 -54.53
C LYS A 209 -39.38 -76.32 -55.25
N GLY A 210 -40.50 -75.65 -55.52
CA GLY A 210 -41.62 -76.24 -56.26
C GLY A 210 -41.36 -76.50 -57.75
N ALA A 211 -40.41 -75.81 -58.37
CA ALA A 211 -39.97 -76.08 -59.75
C ALA A 211 -38.98 -77.25 -59.78
N GLU A 212 -38.08 -77.34 -58.81
CA GLU A 212 -37.11 -78.42 -58.64
C GLU A 212 -37.80 -79.76 -58.32
N ASP A 213 -38.83 -79.75 -57.48
CA ASP A 213 -39.66 -80.92 -57.19
C ASP A 213 -40.44 -81.41 -58.42
N ARG A 214 -40.88 -80.50 -59.30
CA ARG A 214 -41.55 -80.85 -60.57
C ARG A 214 -40.60 -81.33 -61.66
N ARG A 215 -39.35 -80.85 -61.65
CA ARG A 215 -38.29 -81.31 -62.58
C ARG A 215 -37.94 -82.78 -62.36
N LYS A 216 -38.09 -83.30 -61.15
CA LYS A 216 -37.97 -84.74 -60.85
C LYS A 216 -39.10 -85.58 -61.46
N GLN A 217 -40.15 -84.96 -62.02
CA GLN A 217 -41.36 -85.65 -62.51
C GLN A 217 -41.70 -85.42 -64.00
N SER A 218 -41.10 -84.44 -64.70
CA SER A 218 -41.42 -84.18 -66.13
C SER A 218 -40.24 -83.69 -66.96
N GLY A 219 -40.01 -84.31 -68.12
CA GLY A 219 -39.02 -83.87 -69.14
C GLY A 219 -39.39 -82.58 -69.87
N ASP A 220 -38.38 -82.02 -70.57
CA ASP A 220 -38.25 -80.83 -71.44
C ASP A 220 -39.05 -79.52 -71.16
N ASP A 221 -40.32 -79.56 -70.74
CA ASP A 221 -41.10 -78.35 -70.39
C ASP A 221 -40.58 -77.66 -69.11
N GLY A 222 -39.89 -78.41 -68.25
CA GLY A 222 -39.21 -77.87 -67.08
C GLY A 222 -38.05 -76.92 -67.43
N LEU A 223 -37.40 -77.14 -68.58
CA LEU A 223 -36.20 -76.39 -68.98
C LEU A 223 -36.53 -74.95 -69.39
N VAL A 224 -37.67 -74.72 -70.06
CA VAL A 224 -38.11 -73.40 -70.51
C VAL A 224 -38.55 -72.52 -69.33
N ARG A 225 -39.25 -73.10 -68.35
CA ARG A 225 -39.61 -72.40 -67.10
C ARG A 225 -38.38 -72.09 -66.25
N GLN A 226 -37.40 -73.00 -66.20
CA GLN A 226 -36.12 -72.76 -65.53
C GLN A 226 -35.37 -71.59 -66.15
N LYS A 227 -35.24 -71.53 -67.48
CA LYS A 227 -34.58 -70.39 -68.15
C LYS A 227 -35.27 -69.04 -67.86
N ARG A 228 -36.60 -69.02 -67.79
CA ARG A 228 -37.34 -67.80 -67.37
C ARG A 228 -37.05 -67.42 -65.92
N LEU A 229 -37.01 -68.40 -65.02
CA LEU A 229 -36.66 -68.16 -63.61
C LEU A 229 -35.20 -67.71 -63.45
N GLU A 230 -34.26 -68.29 -64.20
CA GLU A 230 -32.86 -67.85 -64.24
C GLU A 230 -32.74 -66.40 -64.74
N THR A 231 -33.51 -66.02 -65.77
CA THR A 231 -33.54 -64.63 -66.26
C THR A 231 -34.07 -63.66 -65.20
N LEU A 232 -35.12 -64.04 -64.47
CA LEU A 232 -35.64 -63.25 -63.35
C LEU A 232 -34.64 -63.17 -62.19
N LEU A 233 -33.88 -64.23 -61.93
CA LEU A 233 -32.86 -64.28 -60.88
C LEU A 233 -31.68 -63.36 -61.23
N ILE A 234 -31.23 -63.36 -62.49
CA ILE A 234 -30.20 -62.43 -62.98
C ILE A 234 -30.68 -60.98 -62.81
N SER A 235 -31.91 -60.68 -63.23
CA SER A 235 -32.52 -59.35 -63.03
C SER A 235 -32.61 -58.94 -61.55
N LEU A 236 -32.89 -59.89 -60.65
CA LEU A 236 -32.96 -59.60 -59.22
C LEU A 236 -31.56 -59.36 -58.63
N VAL A 237 -30.57 -60.15 -59.03
CA VAL A 237 -29.17 -59.99 -58.61
C VAL A 237 -28.65 -58.62 -59.06
N GLU A 238 -28.91 -58.21 -60.30
CA GLU A 238 -28.56 -56.87 -60.79
C GLU A 238 -29.21 -55.75 -59.96
N LYS A 239 -30.48 -55.90 -59.57
CA LYS A 239 -31.15 -54.94 -58.67
C LYS A 239 -30.53 -54.91 -57.27
N VAL A 240 -30.18 -56.07 -56.71
CA VAL A 240 -29.50 -56.16 -55.40
C VAL A 240 -28.11 -55.54 -55.46
N GLU A 241 -27.38 -55.73 -56.55
CA GLU A 241 -26.08 -55.09 -56.78
C GLU A 241 -26.22 -53.56 -56.90
N GLN A 242 -27.23 -53.07 -57.63
CA GLN A 242 -27.54 -51.64 -57.69
C GLN A 242 -27.85 -51.06 -56.29
N GLN A 243 -28.70 -51.73 -55.51
CA GLN A 243 -28.98 -51.32 -54.13
C GLN A 243 -27.73 -51.37 -53.24
N GLY A 244 -26.84 -52.35 -53.47
CA GLY A 244 -25.54 -52.44 -52.81
C GLY A 244 -24.64 -51.23 -53.11
N LEU A 245 -24.63 -50.75 -54.36
CA LEU A 245 -23.90 -49.55 -54.76
C LEU A 245 -24.51 -48.28 -54.13
N GLU A 246 -25.83 -48.17 -54.07
CA GLU A 246 -26.52 -47.06 -53.39
C GLU A 246 -26.18 -47.02 -51.90
N LEU A 247 -26.18 -48.17 -51.21
CA LEU A 247 -25.74 -48.28 -49.81
C LEU A 247 -24.27 -47.89 -49.62
N GLN A 248 -23.39 -48.23 -50.57
CA GLN A 248 -22.01 -47.77 -50.52
C GLN A 248 -21.89 -46.25 -50.69
N SER A 249 -22.69 -45.62 -51.56
CA SER A 249 -22.72 -44.16 -51.66
C SER A 249 -23.21 -43.51 -50.37
N LEU A 250 -24.28 -44.03 -49.75
CA LEU A 250 -24.80 -43.52 -48.48
C LEU A 250 -23.78 -43.65 -47.35
N LYS A 251 -23.01 -44.75 -47.29
CA LYS A 251 -21.91 -44.90 -46.33
C LYS A 251 -20.79 -43.87 -46.53
N LYS A 252 -20.48 -43.50 -47.79
CA LYS A 252 -19.51 -42.43 -48.09
C LYS A 252 -20.03 -41.07 -47.62
N ASP A 253 -21.30 -40.78 -47.85
CA ASP A 253 -21.94 -39.53 -47.41
C ASP A 253 -21.99 -39.45 -45.87
N GLN A 254 -22.30 -40.57 -45.20
CA GLN A 254 -22.24 -40.66 -43.74
C GLN A 254 -20.83 -40.38 -43.21
N ALA A 255 -19.79 -40.97 -43.82
CA ALA A 255 -18.41 -40.72 -43.43
C ALA A 255 -18.01 -39.25 -43.64
N ALA A 256 -18.42 -38.63 -44.74
CA ALA A 256 -18.17 -37.21 -45.01
C ALA A 256 -18.86 -36.30 -43.97
N LEU A 257 -20.10 -36.63 -43.58
CA LEU A 257 -20.82 -35.92 -42.52
C LEU A 257 -20.14 -36.06 -41.17
N SER A 258 -19.73 -37.27 -40.77
CA SER A 258 -18.97 -37.49 -39.53
C SER A 258 -17.69 -36.66 -39.49
N GLN A 259 -16.95 -36.62 -40.61
CA GLN A 259 -15.72 -35.84 -40.72
C GLN A 259 -15.98 -34.32 -40.65
N SER A 260 -17.10 -33.85 -41.20
CA SER A 260 -17.54 -32.45 -41.09
C SER A 260 -17.90 -32.07 -39.64
N LEU A 261 -18.59 -32.98 -38.94
CA LEU A 261 -18.94 -32.84 -37.52
C LEU A 261 -17.69 -32.76 -36.63
N GLU A 262 -16.71 -33.60 -36.89
CA GLU A 262 -15.45 -33.60 -36.16
C GLU A 262 -14.65 -32.31 -36.36
N LYS A 263 -14.62 -31.78 -37.60
CA LYS A 263 -14.04 -30.46 -37.88
C LYS A 263 -14.79 -29.33 -37.15
N ALA A 264 -16.12 -29.41 -37.05
CA ALA A 264 -16.92 -28.43 -36.32
C ALA A 264 -16.62 -28.46 -34.82
N ASN A 265 -16.49 -29.64 -34.22
CA ASN A 265 -16.11 -29.81 -32.81
C ASN A 265 -14.70 -29.26 -32.53
N GLN A 266 -13.73 -29.53 -33.41
CA GLN A 266 -12.38 -28.96 -33.29
C GLN A 266 -12.39 -27.42 -33.29
N LYS A 267 -13.22 -26.80 -34.15
CA LYS A 267 -13.41 -25.34 -34.15
C LYS A 267 -14.01 -24.85 -32.84
N LEU A 268 -15.01 -25.55 -32.31
CA LEU A 268 -15.61 -25.22 -31.02
C LEU A 268 -14.56 -25.25 -29.90
N ASP A 269 -13.72 -26.29 -29.86
CA ASP A 269 -12.65 -26.43 -28.86
C ASP A 269 -11.59 -25.33 -28.97
N THR A 270 -11.30 -24.83 -30.18
CA THR A 270 -10.42 -23.66 -30.33
C THR A 270 -11.03 -22.40 -29.74
N VAL A 271 -12.32 -22.14 -30.00
CA VAL A 271 -13.04 -20.99 -29.45
C VAL A 271 -13.11 -21.06 -27.92
N VAL A 272 -13.40 -22.24 -27.36
CA VAL A 272 -13.44 -22.45 -25.89
C VAL A 272 -12.06 -22.17 -25.28
N ARG A 273 -10.98 -22.66 -25.89
CA ARG A 273 -9.61 -22.40 -25.44
C ARG A 273 -9.26 -20.92 -25.48
N ASP A 274 -9.65 -20.20 -26.52
CA ASP A 274 -9.34 -18.77 -26.65
C ASP A 274 -10.14 -17.94 -25.63
N VAL A 275 -11.41 -18.27 -25.38
CA VAL A 275 -12.20 -17.66 -24.31
C VAL A 275 -11.57 -17.93 -22.93
N ALA A 276 -11.04 -19.13 -22.70
CA ALA A 276 -10.34 -19.46 -21.46
C ALA A 276 -9.04 -18.64 -21.29
N LYS A 277 -8.27 -18.45 -22.37
CA LYS A 277 -7.07 -17.58 -22.36
C LYS A 277 -7.44 -16.13 -22.06
N ASP A 278 -8.48 -15.60 -22.68
CA ASP A 278 -8.95 -14.22 -22.45
C ASP A 278 -9.40 -14.01 -21.00
N ARG A 279 -10.10 -14.99 -20.42
CA ARG A 279 -10.45 -14.99 -18.98
C ARG A 279 -9.21 -15.01 -18.09
N ALA A 280 -8.22 -15.84 -18.41
CA ALA A 280 -6.97 -15.93 -17.65
C ALA A 280 -6.15 -14.64 -17.74
N TRP A 281 -6.08 -14.02 -18.92
CA TRP A 281 -5.41 -12.73 -19.12
C TRP A 281 -6.11 -11.61 -18.34
N SER A 282 -7.44 -11.57 -18.37
CA SER A 282 -8.25 -10.63 -17.60
C SER A 282 -8.03 -10.77 -16.09
N ARG A 283 -7.99 -12.01 -15.57
CA ARG A 283 -7.66 -12.28 -14.15
C ARG A 283 -6.22 -11.88 -13.79
N LYS A 284 -5.24 -12.13 -14.66
CA LYS A 284 -3.84 -11.67 -14.46
C LYS A 284 -3.73 -10.15 -14.48
N ARG A 285 -4.50 -9.46 -15.31
CA ARG A 285 -4.51 -8.00 -15.38
C ARG A 285 -5.13 -7.39 -14.12
N LEU A 286 -6.25 -7.94 -13.66
CA LEU A 286 -6.92 -7.51 -12.42
C LEU A 286 -6.06 -7.76 -11.18
N SER A 287 -5.39 -8.91 -11.09
CA SER A 287 -4.46 -9.18 -9.99
C SER A 287 -3.23 -8.27 -10.03
N ARG A 288 -2.69 -7.92 -11.22
CA ARG A 288 -1.60 -6.93 -11.33
C ARG A 288 -2.03 -5.50 -10.98
N SER A 289 -3.28 -5.11 -11.25
CA SER A 289 -3.79 -3.80 -10.79
C SER A 289 -4.04 -3.76 -9.29
N LEU A 290 -4.43 -4.89 -8.67
CA LEU A 290 -4.64 -5.00 -7.23
C LEU A 290 -3.33 -5.23 -6.45
N ALA A 291 -2.30 -5.79 -7.08
CA ALA A 291 -0.98 -6.07 -6.50
C ALA A 291 0.02 -4.91 -6.63
N ARG A 292 -0.43 -3.67 -6.88
CA ARG A 292 0.40 -2.47 -6.63
C ARG A 292 -0.01 -1.77 -5.33
N PRO A 293 0.31 -2.31 -4.14
CA PRO A 293 0.44 -1.50 -2.95
C PRO A 293 1.78 -0.74 -3.04
N GLY A 294 1.74 0.59 -3.07
CA GLY A 294 2.93 1.42 -2.86
C GLY A 294 3.65 1.90 -4.12
N LEU A 295 2.99 2.72 -4.95
CA LEU A 295 3.72 3.76 -5.67
C LEU A 295 4.07 4.86 -4.66
N LYS A 296 5.34 4.84 -4.25
CA LYS A 296 6.03 5.77 -3.36
C LYS A 296 5.69 7.24 -3.67
N VAL A 297 4.95 7.89 -2.78
CA VAL A 297 4.80 9.37 -2.73
C VAL A 297 5.89 9.99 -1.82
N SER A 298 7.08 9.38 -1.74
CA SER A 298 8.12 9.79 -0.79
C SER A 298 9.35 10.47 -1.40
N LYS A 299 9.29 10.95 -2.65
CA LYS A 299 10.44 11.61 -3.31
C LYS A 299 10.25 13.09 -3.66
N PHE A 300 9.18 13.75 -3.23
CA PHE A 300 8.94 15.16 -3.58
C PHE A 300 9.23 16.17 -2.46
N ARG A 301 10.01 15.80 -1.43
CA ARG A 301 10.20 16.66 -0.24
C ARG A 301 11.64 16.83 0.25
N GLN A 302 12.62 16.81 -0.65
CA GLN A 302 14.03 17.00 -0.26
C GLN A 302 14.88 17.94 -1.14
N GLU A 303 14.30 18.71 -2.07
CA GLU A 303 15.07 19.65 -2.90
C GLU A 303 14.81 21.14 -2.62
N HIS A 304 14.09 21.47 -1.54
CA HIS A 304 13.94 22.86 -1.09
C HIS A 304 14.31 22.98 0.38
N LEU A 305 15.61 22.86 0.66
CA LEU A 305 16.30 23.31 1.88
C LEU A 305 17.81 23.14 1.64
N ASN A 306 18.36 24.03 0.83
CA ASN A 306 19.76 24.49 0.84
C ASN A 306 19.78 25.83 0.09
#